data_AF-A0AAE8K8S0-F1
#
_entry.id   AF-A0AAE8K8S0-F1
#
_cell.length_a   1.000
_cell.length_b   1.000
_cell.length_c   1.000
_cell.angle_alpha   90.00
_cell.angle_beta   90.00
_cell.angle_gamma   90.00
#
_symmetry.space_group_name_H-M   'P 1'
#
loop_
_entity.id
_entity.type
_entity.pdbx_description
1 polymer ?
#
loop_
_entity_poly.entity_id
_entity_poly.type
_entity_poly.pdbx_seq_one_letter_code
_entity_poly.pdbx_strand_id
1 'polypeptide(L)'
;MARVLKKNKNELLDVLEEYMADCKYRDLRRTTIRAYEQSLRLLFKFLEEDYKVIYVEDVKEEHIRNYIDFTKERGKYSYVANEKNVNSNVPQNRVDFDKKVILFTLNNYLGNIKMFFSWCKDSK
;
A
#
# COMPACT_ATOMS: atom_id res chain seq x y z
N MET A 1 12.09 0.65 33.51
CA MET A 1 10.70 1.08 33.25
C MET A 1 10.57 1.35 31.76
N ALA A 2 10.10 0.37 30.99
CA ALA A 2 9.87 0.57 29.56
C ALA A 2 8.61 1.42 29.39
N ARG A 3 8.80 2.67 28.97
CA ARG A 3 7.71 3.56 28.58
C ARG A 3 7.14 2.99 27.28
N VAL A 4 6.15 2.10 27.40
CA VAL A 4 5.38 1.63 26.25
C VAL A 4 4.70 2.88 25.70
N LEU A 5 5.27 3.44 24.63
CA LEU A 5 4.59 4.44 23.81
C LEU A 5 3.24 3.82 23.47
N LYS A 6 2.14 4.45 23.90
CA LYS A 6 0.81 4.08 23.42
C LYS A 6 0.89 4.15 21.90
N LYS A 7 1.01 3.00 21.22
CA LYS A 7 0.86 2.92 19.77
C LYS A 7 -0.49 3.55 19.46
N ASN A 8 -0.48 4.63 18.70
CA ASN A 8 -1.72 5.18 18.18
C ASN A 8 -2.30 4.09 17.28
N LYS A 9 -3.44 3.52 17.67
CA LYS A 9 -4.07 2.34 17.03
C LYS A 9 -4.45 2.51 15.56
N ASN A 10 -4.11 3.64 14.95
CA ASN A 10 -4.60 4.07 13.65
C ASN A 10 -3.47 4.38 12.64
N GLU A 11 -2.22 4.04 12.95
CA GLU A 11 -1.14 4.12 11.97
C GLU A 11 -1.41 3.17 10.80
N LEU A 12 -1.17 3.63 9.57
CA LEU A 12 -1.51 2.92 8.33
C LEU A 12 -0.94 1.49 8.30
N LEU A 13 0.32 1.31 8.75
CA LEU A 13 0.98 0.01 8.79
C LEU A 13 0.39 -0.91 9.86
N ASP A 14 0.02 -0.37 11.03
CA ASP A 14 -0.60 -1.16 12.10
C ASP A 14 -2.00 -1.62 11.69
N VAL A 15 -2.80 -0.71 11.12
CA VAL A 15 -4.14 -1.02 10.61
C VAL A 15 -4.09 -1.99 9.43
N LEU A 16 -3.01 -1.96 8.63
CA LEU A 16 -2.78 -2.96 7.59
C LEU A 16 -2.52 -4.34 8.15
N GLU A 17 -1.76 -4.47 9.24
CA GLU A 17 -1.55 -5.77 9.90
C GLU A 17 -2.88 -6.34 10.42
N GLU A 18 -3.73 -5.50 11.01
CA GLU A 18 -5.08 -5.88 11.42
C GLU A 18 -5.95 -6.30 10.22
N TYR A 19 -5.92 -5.54 9.13
CA TYR A 19 -6.65 -5.87 7.90
C TYR A 19 -6.18 -7.19 7.29
N MET A 20 -4.86 -7.45 7.29
CA MET A 20 -4.31 -8.72 6.80
C MET A 20 -4.71 -9.89 7.71
N ALA A 21 -4.85 -9.67 9.02
CA ALA A 21 -5.35 -10.67 9.95
C ALA A 21 -6.84 -10.98 9.70
N ASP A 22 -7.67 -9.96 9.49
CA ASP A 22 -9.08 -10.13 9.11
C ASP A 22 -9.23 -10.90 7.79
N CYS A 23 -8.43 -10.54 6.78
CA CYS A 23 -8.43 -11.26 5.50
C CYS A 23 -8.10 -12.75 5.68
N LYS A 24 -7.18 -13.10 6.59
CA LYS A 24 -6.86 -14.49 6.92
C LYS A 24 -8.03 -15.17 7.65
N TYR A 25 -8.64 -14.48 8.61
CA TYR A 25 -9.80 -14.98 9.36
C TYR A 25 -10.98 -15.29 8.44
N ARG A 26 -11.13 -14.52 7.36
CA ARG A 26 -12.15 -14.71 6.32
C ARG A 26 -11.74 -15.71 5.23
N ASP A 27 -10.68 -16.49 5.44
CA ASP A 27 -10.17 -17.50 4.52
C ASP A 27 -9.86 -16.99 3.10
N LEU A 28 -9.44 -15.73 2.95
CA LEU A 28 -8.97 -15.24 1.66
C LEU A 28 -7.72 -16.01 1.22
N ARG A 29 -7.63 -16.29 -0.09
CA ARG A 29 -6.47 -16.96 -0.67
C ARG A 29 -5.21 -16.16 -0.37
N ARG A 30 -4.13 -16.84 0.03
CA ARG A 30 -2.82 -16.24 0.33
C ARG A 30 -2.31 -15.29 -0.75
N THR A 31 -2.57 -15.59 -2.02
CA THR A 31 -2.17 -14.73 -3.15
C THR A 31 -2.91 -13.40 -3.15
N THR A 32 -4.19 -13.39 -2.77
CA THR A 32 -5.03 -12.19 -2.67
C THR A 32 -4.55 -11.31 -1.53
N ILE A 33 -4.29 -11.90 -0.37
CA ILE A 33 -3.76 -11.19 0.81
C ILE A 33 -2.42 -10.52 0.46
N ARG A 34 -1.51 -11.24 -0.20
CA ARG A 34 -0.24 -10.68 -0.67
C ARG A 34 -0.42 -9.53 -1.66
N ALA A 35 -1.38 -9.64 -2.59
CA ALA A 35 -1.65 -8.59 -3.56
C ALA A 35 -2.19 -7.32 -2.88
N TYR A 36 -3.07 -7.47 -1.88
CA TYR A 36 -3.56 -6.37 -1.06
C TYR A 36 -2.40 -5.70 -0.31
N GLU A 37 -1.60 -6.48 0.42
CA GLU A 37 -0.48 -5.97 1.21
C GLU A 37 0.52 -5.20 0.34
N GLN A 38 0.96 -5.77 -0.78
CA GLN A 38 1.92 -5.13 -1.66
C GLN A 38 1.41 -3.83 -2.25
N SER A 39 0.15 -3.82 -2.69
CA SER A 39 -0.49 -2.63 -3.25
C SER A 39 -0.63 -1.52 -2.21
N LEU A 40 -1.03 -1.86 -0.99
CA LEU A 40 -1.27 -0.90 0.09
C LEU A 40 0.05 -0.33 0.64
N ARG A 41 1.09 -1.15 0.78
CA ARG A 41 2.41 -0.66 1.20
C ARG A 41 3.02 0.36 0.24
N LEU A 42 2.77 0.22 -1.08
CA LEU A 42 3.20 1.23 -2.07
C LEU A 42 2.48 2.56 -1.86
N LEU A 43 1.16 2.51 -1.63
CA LEU A 43 0.39 3.71 -1.29
C LEU A 43 0.91 4.35 0.00
N PHE A 44 1.12 3.58 1.06
CA PHE A 44 1.52 4.14 2.35
C PHE A 44 2.91 4.78 2.31
N LYS A 45 3.86 4.16 1.60
CA LYS A 45 5.16 4.78 1.34
C LYS A 45 5.00 6.14 0.65
N PHE A 46 4.12 6.23 -0.34
CA PHE A 46 3.85 7.49 -1.06
C PHE A 46 3.19 8.53 -0.14
N LEU A 47 2.21 8.13 0.67
CA LEU A 47 1.57 9.03 1.64
C LEU A 47 2.57 9.57 2.68
N GLU A 48 3.48 8.74 3.15
CA GLU A 48 4.52 9.11 4.11
C GLU A 48 5.59 10.01 3.48
N GLU A 49 6.07 9.66 2.28
CA GLU A 49 7.13 10.41 1.59
C GLU A 49 6.66 11.78 1.14
N ASP A 50 5.54 11.86 0.42
CA ASP A 50 5.06 13.09 -0.22
C ASP A 50 4.19 13.96 0.71
N TYR A 51 3.40 13.35 1.59
CA TYR A 51 2.40 14.06 2.41
C TYR A 51 2.65 13.98 3.93
N LYS A 52 3.62 13.17 4.38
CA LYS A 52 3.86 12.89 5.80
C LYS A 52 2.62 12.33 6.52
N VAL A 53 1.75 11.66 5.76
CA VAL A 53 0.53 11.05 6.27
C VAL A 53 0.82 9.61 6.68
N ILE A 54 0.73 9.35 7.98
CA ILE A 54 0.95 8.02 8.57
C ILE A 54 -0.30 7.46 9.27
N TYR A 55 -1.36 8.26 9.42
CA TYR A 55 -2.62 7.84 10.06
C TYR A 55 -3.75 7.67 9.04
N VAL A 56 -4.62 6.69 9.28
CA VAL A 56 -5.76 6.38 8.39
C VAL A 56 -6.72 7.57 8.25
N GLU A 57 -6.97 8.30 9.33
CA GLU A 57 -7.92 9.42 9.35
C GLU A 57 -7.46 10.62 8.51
N ASP A 58 -6.15 10.75 8.30
CA ASP A 58 -5.54 11.86 7.56
C ASP A 58 -5.52 11.61 6.04
N VAL A 59 -5.90 10.41 5.59
CA VAL A 59 -5.93 10.08 4.17
C VAL A 59 -7.14 10.73 3.49
N LYS A 60 -6.86 11.61 2.53
CA LYS A 60 -7.88 12.31 1.73
C LYS A 60 -7.97 11.73 0.33
N GLU A 61 -9.12 11.96 -0.32
CA GLU A 61 -9.34 11.55 -1.71
C GLU A 61 -8.29 12.13 -2.66
N GLU A 62 -7.85 13.37 -2.43
CA GLU A 62 -6.79 14.02 -3.19
C GLU A 62 -5.48 13.21 -3.17
N HIS A 63 -5.08 12.68 -2.01
CA HIS A 63 -3.86 11.89 -1.92
C HIS A 63 -3.95 10.61 -2.78
N ILE A 64 -5.13 9.99 -2.83
CA ILE A 64 -5.37 8.80 -3.66
C ILE A 64 -5.32 9.17 -5.15
N ARG A 65 -5.92 10.29 -5.56
CA ARG A 65 -5.84 10.77 -6.96
C ARG A 65 -4.39 11.02 -7.37
N ASN A 66 -3.63 11.73 -6.53
CA ASN A 66 -2.22 12.03 -6.79
C ASN A 66 -1.36 10.76 -6.82
N TYR A 67 -1.65 9.77 -5.97
CA TYR A 67 -0.96 8.46 -6.02
C TYR A 67 -1.19 7.74 -7.36
N ILE A 68 -2.39 7.81 -7.91
CA ILE A 68 -2.71 7.17 -9.19
C ILE A 68 -1.98 7.86 -10.34
N ASP A 69 -1.90 9.19 -10.35
CA ASP A 69 -1.17 9.93 -11.37
C ASP A 69 0.35 9.69 -11.26
N PHE A 70 0.90 9.74 -10.04
CA PHE A 70 2.27 9.31 -9.76
C PHE A 70 2.54 7.88 -10.26
N THR A 71 1.62 6.94 -10.02
CA THR A 71 1.79 5.54 -10.44
C THR A 71 1.75 5.37 -11.96
N LYS A 72 1.00 6.20 -12.69
CA LYS A 72 1.02 6.21 -14.16
C LYS A 72 2.37 6.67 -14.69
N GLU A 73 2.96 7.68 -14.06
CA GLU A 73 4.16 8.36 -14.53
C GLU A 73 5.45 7.65 -14.14
N ARG A 74 5.52 7.11 -12.92
CA ARG A 74 6.75 6.53 -12.37
C ARG A 74 7.32 5.34 -13.16
N GLY A 75 6.51 4.64 -13.94
CA GLY A 75 6.92 3.41 -14.63
C GLY A 75 6.86 2.14 -13.76
N LYS A 76 6.95 0.98 -14.41
CA LYS A 76 6.92 -0.34 -13.75
C LYS A 76 8.22 -0.62 -12.99
N TYR A 77 8.08 -1.12 -11.76
CA TYR A 77 9.18 -1.58 -10.89
C TYR A 77 10.21 -0.50 -10.46
N SER A 78 10.03 0.75 -10.87
CA SER A 78 10.88 1.90 -10.51
C SER A 78 10.67 2.41 -9.08
N TYR A 79 9.53 2.07 -8.48
CA TYR A 79 9.18 2.43 -7.12
C TYR A 79 8.77 1.19 -6.34
N VAL A 80 9.43 1.00 -5.21
CA VAL A 80 9.32 -0.19 -4.36
C VAL A 80 8.92 0.21 -2.95
N ALA A 81 8.13 -0.63 -2.28
CA ALA A 81 7.73 -0.39 -0.90
C ALA A 81 8.86 -0.57 0.12
N ASN A 82 9.90 -1.35 -0.22
CA ASN A 82 11.05 -1.59 0.65
C ASN A 82 12.35 -1.56 -0.17
N GLU A 83 13.14 -0.52 0.03
CA GLU A 83 14.39 -0.28 -0.70
C GLU A 83 15.48 -1.32 -0.40
N LYS A 84 15.43 -1.95 0.79
CA LYS A 84 16.39 -3.00 1.17
C LYS A 84 16.35 -4.20 0.23
N ASN A 85 15.22 -4.41 -0.44
CA ASN A 85 15.01 -5.54 -1.35
C ASN A 85 15.40 -5.24 -2.80
N VAL A 86 15.81 -4.01 -3.13
CA VAL A 86 16.19 -3.64 -4.51
C VAL A 86 17.40 -4.44 -4.94
N ASN A 87 18.41 -4.56 -4.07
CA ASN A 87 19.64 -5.28 -4.39
C ASN A 87 19.43 -6.79 -4.55
N SER A 88 18.45 -7.38 -3.85
CA SER A 88 18.15 -8.81 -3.96
C SER A 88 17.25 -9.13 -5.15
N ASN A 89 16.25 -8.28 -5.41
CA ASN A 89 15.26 -8.53 -6.46
C ASN A 89 15.70 -8.01 -7.83
N VAL A 90 16.64 -7.05 -7.86
CA VAL A 90 17.26 -6.47 -9.05
C VAL A 90 16.21 -6.09 -10.12
N PRO A 91 15.21 -5.25 -9.78
CA PRO A 91 14.10 -4.92 -10.68
C PRO A 91 14.56 -4.34 -12.03
N GLN A 92 15.70 -3.66 -12.05
CA GLN A 92 16.29 -3.08 -13.26
C GLN A 92 16.63 -4.12 -14.35
N ASN A 93 16.80 -5.39 -13.99
CA ASN A 93 17.09 -6.45 -14.95
C ASN A 93 15.84 -6.95 -15.68
N ARG A 94 14.65 -6.46 -15.31
CA ARG A 94 13.41 -6.87 -15.96
C ARG A 94 13.25 -6.22 -17.33
N VAL A 95 12.82 -7.02 -18.30
CA VAL A 95 12.50 -6.57 -19.68
C VAL A 95 11.42 -5.50 -19.73
N ASP A 96 10.55 -5.44 -18.72
CA ASP A 96 9.48 -4.46 -18.59
C ASP A 96 9.70 -3.43 -17.48
N PHE A 97 10.93 -3.29 -17.00
CA PHE A 97 11.33 -2.17 -16.14
C PHE A 97 11.04 -0.83 -16.83
N ASP A 98 10.59 0.15 -16.05
CA ASP A 98 10.26 1.53 -16.46
C ASP A 98 9.18 1.68 -17.54
N LYS A 99 8.62 0.58 -18.05
CA LYS A 99 7.49 0.65 -18.98
C LYS A 99 6.27 1.23 -18.28
N LYS A 100 5.37 1.85 -19.05
CA LYS A 100 4.12 2.41 -18.53
C LYS A 100 3.30 1.36 -17.77
N VAL A 101 2.76 1.76 -16.63
CA VAL A 101 1.81 0.95 -15.87
C VAL A 101 0.50 0.89 -16.66
N ILE A 102 -0.01 -0.33 -16.89
CA ILE A 102 -1.24 -0.52 -17.66
C ILE A 102 -2.47 -0.20 -16.81
N LEU A 103 -3.55 0.24 -17.46
CA LEU A 103 -4.81 0.59 -16.81
C LEU A 103 -5.36 -0.53 -15.93
N PHE A 104 -5.21 -1.79 -16.35
CA PHE A 104 -5.65 -2.95 -15.57
C PHE A 104 -4.95 -3.04 -14.20
N THR A 105 -3.65 -2.73 -14.14
CA THR A 105 -2.90 -2.71 -12.87
C THR A 105 -3.37 -1.57 -11.98
N LEU A 106 -3.61 -0.37 -12.54
CA LEU A 106 -4.13 0.77 -11.79
C LEU A 106 -5.52 0.48 -11.20
N ASN A 107 -6.40 -0.15 -11.98
CA ASN A 107 -7.72 -0.56 -11.51
C ASN A 107 -7.64 -1.57 -10.37
N ASN A 108 -6.69 -2.51 -10.42
CA ASN A 108 -6.43 -3.42 -9.30
C ASN A 108 -5.96 -2.68 -8.06
N TYR A 109 -5.05 -1.71 -8.20
CA TYR A 109 -4.60 -0.89 -7.06
C TYR A 109 -5.75 -0.10 -6.45
N LEU A 110 -6.57 0.56 -7.27
CA LEU A 110 -7.79 1.24 -6.81
C LEU A 110 -8.77 0.32 -6.11
N GLY A 111 -8.98 -0.89 -6.64
CA GLY A 111 -9.83 -1.90 -6.01
C GLY A 111 -9.32 -2.28 -4.62
N ASN A 112 -8.02 -2.53 -4.48
CA ASN A 112 -7.40 -2.85 -3.21
C ASN A 112 -7.50 -1.71 -2.19
N ILE A 113 -7.26 -0.47 -2.64
CA ILE A 113 -7.41 0.75 -1.84
C ILE A 113 -8.85 0.89 -1.34
N LYS A 114 -9.83 0.74 -2.24
CA LYS A 114 -11.24 0.81 -1.88
C LYS A 114 -11.63 -0.25 -0.86
N MET A 115 -11.20 -1.50 -1.05
CA MET A 115 -11.48 -2.60 -0.12
C MET A 115 -10.89 -2.33 1.27
N PHE A 116 -9.67 -1.80 1.35
CA PHE A 116 -9.03 -1.44 2.61
C PHE A 116 -9.79 -0.33 3.35
N PHE A 117 -10.11 0.79 2.68
CA PHE A 117 -10.80 1.90 3.34
C PHE A 117 -12.26 1.58 3.66
N SER A 118 -12.93 0.76 2.85
CA SER A 118 -14.26 0.21 3.20
C SER A 118 -14.17 -0.63 4.47
N TRP A 119 -13.22 -1.55 4.57
CA TRP A 119 -13.01 -2.34 5.77
C TRP A 119 -12.66 -1.47 6.99
N CYS A 120 -11.86 -0.41 6.83
CA CYS A 120 -11.55 0.53 7.91
C CYS A 120 -12.80 1.25 8.42
N LYS A 121 -13.75 1.56 7.54
CA LYS A 121 -15.03 2.19 7.90
C LYS A 121 -15.98 1.22 8.59
N ASP A 122 -15.95 -0.05 8.22
CA ASP A 122 -16.85 -1.07 8.79
C ASP A 122 -16.34 -1.60 10.15
N SER A 123 -15.02 -1.53 10.38
CA SER A 123 -14.35 -2.06 11.59
C SER A 123 -14.14 -1.01 12.69
N LYS A 124 -14.49 0.25 12.45
CA LYS A 124 -14.39 1.39 13.39
C LYS A 124 -15.76 2.05 13.55
#